data_AF-A0A553PKK6-F1
#
_entry.id   AF-A0A553PKK6-F1
#
_cell.length_a   1.000
_cell.length_b   1.000
_cell.length_c   1.000
_cell.angle_alpha   90.00
_cell.angle_beta   90.00
_cell.angle_gamma   90.00
#
_symmetry.space_group_name_H-M   'P 1'
#
loop_
_entity.id
_entity.type
_entity.pdbx_description
1 polymer ?
#
loop_
_entity_poly.entity_id
_entity_poly.type
_entity_poly.pdbx_seq_one_letter_code
_entity_poly.pdbx_strand_id
1 'polypeptide(L)'
;EERELHGLKDWPPIQEPWRCLETDSTQAIESFNAAIQSMSGISKDDPDCPLITPEICVAADFFPVPCNCHAFVRCFQMDFDGPLMPCIYKCSPYDLIFSPNEGVCVLEIEAPPGICFDTPLPPSQD
;
A
#
# COMPACT_ATOMS: atom_id res chain seq x y z
N GLU A 1 -3.26 15.70 31.32
CA GLU A 1 -3.17 14.25 31.09
C GLU A 1 -2.98 14.08 29.58
N GLU A 2 -1.71 14.11 29.17
CA GLU A 2 -1.29 14.08 27.76
C GLU A 2 -1.26 12.63 27.27
N ARG A 3 -2.41 12.13 26.80
CA ARG A 3 -2.46 10.84 26.13
C ARG A 3 -2.08 11.02 24.67
N GLU A 4 -0.78 10.85 24.43
CA GLU A 4 -0.08 10.58 23.17
C GLU A 4 -0.95 10.51 21.90
N LEU A 5 -0.90 11.62 21.16
CA LEU A 5 -1.38 11.83 19.80
C LEU A 5 -0.48 11.09 18.78
N HIS A 6 -0.29 9.77 18.93
CA HIS A 6 0.73 8.99 18.21
C HIS A 6 0.24 8.30 16.93
N GLY A 7 -0.98 8.55 16.44
CA GLY A 7 -1.52 7.87 15.24
C GLY A 7 -1.82 8.77 14.04
N LEU A 8 -1.82 10.10 14.21
CA LEU A 8 -2.27 11.06 13.18
C LEU A 8 -1.16 11.56 12.25
N LYS A 9 0.11 11.30 12.57
CA LYS A 9 1.26 11.96 11.93
C LYS A 9 2.07 11.07 10.99
N ASP A 10 1.79 9.78 10.98
CA ASP A 10 2.63 8.81 10.29
C ASP A 10 2.18 8.56 8.85
N TRP A 11 0.98 9.02 8.45
CA TRP A 11 0.56 8.92 7.05
C TRP A 11 1.01 10.14 6.24
N PRO A 12 1.88 9.95 5.24
CA PRO A 12 2.34 11.01 4.35
C PRO A 12 1.21 11.52 3.44
N PRO A 13 1.34 12.79 3.00
CA PRO A 13 0.28 13.53 2.30
C PRO A 13 -0.20 12.87 0.99
N ILE A 14 -1.42 13.24 0.57
CA ILE A 14 -2.15 12.78 -0.64
C ILE A 14 -1.44 13.24 -1.92
N GLN A 15 -0.28 12.66 -2.24
CA GLN A 15 0.40 12.90 -3.51
C GLN A 15 0.68 11.55 -4.18
N GLU A 16 0.18 11.39 -5.41
CA GLU A 16 0.44 10.25 -6.27
C GLU A 16 1.59 10.54 -7.25
N PRO A 17 2.47 9.56 -7.56
CA PRO A 17 2.67 8.29 -6.84
C PRO A 17 3.26 8.50 -5.45
N TRP A 18 2.89 7.65 -4.49
CA TRP A 18 3.42 7.80 -3.13
C TRP A 18 4.92 7.52 -3.08
N ARG A 19 5.32 6.29 -3.48
CA ARG A 19 6.70 5.89 -3.75
C ARG A 19 6.75 4.70 -4.70
N CYS A 20 7.86 4.62 -5.42
CA CYS A 20 8.16 3.58 -6.39
C CYS A 20 9.39 2.80 -5.94
N LEU A 21 9.41 1.49 -6.19
CA LEU A 21 10.62 0.71 -6.08
C LEU A 21 11.50 1.00 -7.30
N GLU A 22 12.66 1.62 -7.07
CA GLU A 22 13.51 2.10 -8.17
C GLU A 22 14.38 0.97 -8.77
N THR A 23 14.74 -0.04 -7.97
CA THR A 23 15.59 -1.17 -8.38
C THR A 23 15.20 -2.46 -7.64
N ASP A 24 15.63 -3.61 -8.15
CA ASP A 24 15.48 -4.92 -7.52
C ASP A 24 16.55 -5.24 -6.45
N SER A 25 17.40 -4.26 -6.11
CA SER A 25 18.42 -4.45 -5.08
C SER A 25 17.81 -4.66 -3.70
N THR A 26 18.44 -5.52 -2.89
CA THR A 26 17.98 -5.83 -1.51
C THR A 26 17.78 -4.56 -0.68
N GLN A 27 18.70 -3.59 -0.78
CA GLN A 27 18.61 -2.32 -0.05
C GLN A 27 17.40 -1.47 -0.48
N ALA A 28 17.08 -1.44 -1.78
CA ALA A 28 15.92 -0.72 -2.27
C ALA A 28 14.62 -1.39 -1.81
N ILE A 29 14.55 -2.72 -1.89
CA ILE A 29 13.40 -3.52 -1.42
C ILE A 29 13.18 -3.29 0.09
N GLU A 30 14.23 -3.36 0.90
CA GLU A 30 14.15 -3.12 2.34
C GLU A 30 13.66 -1.70 2.65
N SER A 31 14.20 -0.69 1.95
CA SER A 31 13.83 0.71 2.16
C SER A 31 12.39 0.99 1.76
N PHE A 32 11.94 0.41 0.64
CA PHE A 32 10.57 0.52 0.14
C PHE A 32 9.57 -0.12 1.12
N ASN A 33 9.87 -1.33 1.61
CA ASN A 33 9.00 -2.02 2.57
C ASN A 33 9.01 -1.39 3.95
N ALA A 34 10.16 -0.93 4.44
CA ALA A 34 10.25 -0.22 5.71
C ALA A 34 9.38 1.05 5.70
N ALA A 35 9.36 1.76 4.57
CA ALA A 35 8.50 2.90 4.34
C ALA A 35 7.01 2.50 4.38
N ILE A 36 6.61 1.41 3.71
CA ILE A 36 5.24 0.88 3.75
C ILE A 36 4.82 0.50 5.16
N GLN A 37 5.67 -0.23 5.90
CA GLN A 37 5.41 -0.73 7.26
C GLN A 37 5.33 0.38 8.30
N SER A 38 6.29 1.32 8.29
CA SER A 38 6.19 2.52 9.14
C SER A 38 4.93 3.32 8.84
N MET A 39 4.54 3.25 7.56
CA MET A 39 3.28 3.68 7.01
C MET A 39 2.13 3.07 7.76
N SER A 40 1.86 1.81 7.48
CA SER A 40 0.63 1.10 7.82
C SER A 40 0.41 0.81 9.30
N GLY A 41 1.38 1.14 10.16
CA GLY A 41 1.36 0.71 11.57
C GLY A 41 1.48 -0.80 11.72
N ILE A 42 1.85 -1.51 10.65
CA ILE A 42 1.98 -2.97 10.60
C ILE A 42 3.37 -3.35 11.12
N SER A 43 3.43 -4.41 11.92
CA SER A 43 4.69 -4.94 12.43
C SER A 43 5.54 -5.49 11.29
N LYS A 44 6.87 -5.32 11.40
CA LYS A 44 7.82 -5.88 10.43
C LYS A 44 7.83 -7.40 10.39
N ASP A 45 7.41 -8.03 11.48
CA ASP A 45 7.41 -9.48 11.68
C ASP A 45 6.01 -10.10 11.46
N ASP A 46 5.07 -9.35 10.89
CA ASP A 46 3.73 -9.84 10.61
C ASP A 46 3.76 -10.84 9.44
N PRO A 47 3.44 -12.13 9.66
CA PRO A 47 3.49 -13.16 8.62
C PRO A 47 2.45 -12.93 7.51
N ASP A 48 1.39 -12.18 7.78
CA ASP A 48 0.35 -11.87 6.81
C ASP A 48 0.77 -10.70 5.90
N CYS A 49 1.81 -9.95 6.28
CA CYS A 49 2.32 -8.77 5.57
C CYS A 49 3.68 -9.06 4.89
N PRO A 50 3.74 -9.91 3.85
CA PRO A 50 4.97 -10.17 3.13
C PRO A 50 5.53 -8.90 2.47
N LEU A 51 6.85 -8.91 2.29
CA LEU A 51 7.55 -7.84 1.59
C LEU A 51 7.04 -7.72 0.14
N ILE A 52 6.78 -6.49 -0.28
CA ILE A 52 6.56 -6.16 -1.69
C ILE A 52 7.91 -6.17 -2.39
N THR A 53 8.03 -7.04 -3.37
CA THR A 53 9.20 -7.19 -4.23
C THR A 53 8.78 -7.00 -5.70
N PRO A 54 9.71 -6.84 -6.67
CA PRO A 54 9.36 -6.70 -8.08
C PRO A 54 8.47 -7.83 -8.63
N GLU A 55 8.54 -9.03 -8.06
CA GLU A 55 7.79 -10.22 -8.47
C GLU A 55 6.27 -10.06 -8.34
N ILE A 56 5.77 -9.09 -7.56
CA ILE A 56 4.33 -8.75 -7.53
C ILE A 56 3.85 -8.26 -8.91
N CYS A 57 4.75 -7.67 -9.70
CA CYS A 57 4.46 -7.11 -11.00
C CYS A 57 4.51 -8.15 -12.12
N VAL A 58 3.58 -9.11 -12.08
CA VAL A 58 3.42 -10.13 -13.14
C VAL A 58 2.87 -9.57 -14.46
N ALA A 59 2.24 -8.40 -14.41
CA ALA A 59 1.71 -7.66 -15.56
C ALA A 59 1.69 -6.15 -15.28
N ALA A 60 1.53 -5.34 -16.32
CA ALA A 60 1.36 -3.89 -16.19
C ALA A 60 -0.07 -3.57 -15.73
N ASP A 61 -0.33 -3.79 -14.44
CA ASP A 61 -1.67 -3.74 -13.84
C ASP A 61 -1.61 -3.26 -12.37
N PHE A 62 -2.77 -3.30 -11.70
CA PHE A 62 -2.95 -2.96 -10.30
C PHE A 62 -3.05 -4.22 -9.43
N PHE A 63 -2.33 -4.24 -8.33
CA PHE A 63 -2.24 -5.39 -7.42
C PHE A 63 -2.51 -4.96 -5.97
N PRO A 64 -3.13 -5.83 -5.16
CA PRO A 64 -3.37 -5.53 -3.76
C PRO A 64 -2.06 -5.41 -2.99
N VAL A 65 -1.99 -4.49 -2.03
CA VAL A 65 -0.91 -4.47 -1.03
C VAL A 65 -1.25 -5.50 0.06
N PRO A 66 -0.37 -6.47 0.34
CA PRO A 66 -0.57 -7.39 1.45
C PRO A 66 -0.74 -6.63 2.77
N CYS A 67 -1.74 -7.03 3.57
CA CYS A 67 -2.13 -6.40 4.84
C CYS A 67 -2.52 -4.91 4.83
N ASN A 68 -2.68 -4.27 3.67
CA ASN A 68 -3.25 -2.93 3.61
C ASN A 68 -4.30 -2.84 2.51
N CYS A 69 -5.55 -3.06 2.90
CA CYS A 69 -6.69 -3.05 1.98
C CYS A 69 -6.98 -1.65 1.39
N HIS A 70 -6.45 -0.59 2.03
CA HIS A 70 -6.59 0.80 1.62
C HIS A 70 -5.44 1.28 0.72
N ALA A 71 -4.58 0.37 0.28
CA ALA A 71 -3.47 0.65 -0.61
C ALA A 71 -3.37 -0.40 -1.72
N PHE A 72 -2.75 -0.01 -2.81
CA PHE A 72 -2.52 -0.87 -3.95
C PHE A 72 -1.18 -0.54 -4.61
N VAL A 73 -0.64 -1.50 -5.34
CA VAL A 73 0.53 -1.31 -6.18
C VAL A 73 0.05 -1.13 -7.62
N ARG A 74 0.59 -0.13 -8.32
CA ARG A 74 0.55 -0.05 -9.77
C ARG A 74 1.90 -0.48 -10.32
N CYS A 75 1.87 -1.47 -11.20
CA CYS A 75 3.06 -1.98 -11.88
C CYS A 75 3.18 -1.37 -13.26
N PHE A 76 4.32 -0.73 -13.53
CA PHE A 76 4.62 -0.19 -14.85
C PHE A 76 6.13 -0.14 -15.09
N GLN A 77 6.51 -0.04 -16.37
CA GLN A 77 7.91 0.15 -16.75
C GLN A 77 8.28 1.62 -16.54
N MET A 78 9.30 1.86 -15.72
CA MET A 78 9.84 3.21 -15.51
C MET A 78 10.74 3.63 -16.67
N ASP A 79 11.50 2.67 -17.21
CA ASP A 79 12.44 2.86 -18.32
C ASP A 79 12.00 2.07 -19.55
N PHE A 80 12.43 2.53 -20.73
CA PHE A 80 12.22 1.82 -21.99
C PHE A 80 12.96 0.47 -21.97
N ASP A 81 12.23 -0.64 -22.12
CA ASP A 81 12.69 -2.04 -21.93
C ASP A 81 13.09 -2.44 -20.49
N GLY A 82 12.75 -1.62 -19.48
CA GLY A 82 12.97 -1.96 -18.07
C GLY A 82 12.00 -3.02 -17.53
N PRO A 83 12.30 -3.64 -16.37
CA PRO A 83 11.34 -4.49 -15.66
C PRO A 83 10.11 -3.68 -15.23
N LEU A 84 8.99 -4.38 -14.99
CA LEU A 84 7.85 -3.77 -14.31
C LEU A 84 8.21 -3.57 -12.85
N MET A 85 8.04 -2.35 -12.38
CA MET A 85 8.39 -1.98 -11.01
C MET A 85 7.15 -1.53 -10.23
N PRO A 86 7.02 -1.95 -8.97
CA PRO A 86 5.87 -1.61 -8.15
C PRO A 86 5.98 -0.17 -7.64
N CYS A 87 4.92 0.61 -7.86
CA CYS A 87 4.70 1.88 -7.18
C CYS A 87 3.48 1.75 -6.30
N ILE A 88 3.59 2.11 -5.02
CA ILE A 88 2.47 2.05 -4.10
C ILE A 88 1.65 3.33 -4.16
N TYR A 89 0.35 3.14 -4.10
CA TYR A 89 -0.70 4.14 -4.10
C TYR A 89 -1.63 3.88 -2.91
N LYS A 90 -2.28 4.95 -2.46
CA LYS A 90 -3.33 4.86 -1.45
C LYS A 90 -4.66 5.05 -2.14
N CYS A 91 -5.69 4.38 -1.64
CA CYS A 91 -7.04 4.72 -2.02
C CYS A 91 -7.39 6.14 -1.57
N SER A 92 -8.18 6.83 -2.40
CA SER A 92 -8.62 8.20 -2.15
C SER A 92 -10.11 8.31 -2.43
N PRO A 93 -10.94 8.66 -1.43
CA PRO A 93 -10.59 8.87 -0.03
C PRO A 93 -10.05 7.61 0.68
N TYR A 94 -9.40 7.80 1.83
CA TYR A 94 -8.57 6.80 2.51
C TYR A 94 -9.33 5.60 3.07
N ASP A 95 -10.63 5.76 3.30
CA ASP A 95 -11.54 4.73 3.77
C ASP A 95 -11.97 3.77 2.67
N LEU A 96 -11.69 4.08 1.40
CA LEU A 96 -11.96 3.16 0.30
C LEU A 96 -11.03 1.95 0.33
N ILE A 97 -11.53 0.83 -0.17
CA ILE A 97 -10.86 -0.46 -0.24
C ILE A 97 -10.51 -0.76 -1.68
N PHE A 98 -9.28 -1.18 -1.95
CA PHE A 98 -8.88 -1.60 -3.29
C PHE A 98 -9.57 -2.92 -3.66
N SER A 99 -10.33 -2.91 -4.76
CA SER A 99 -10.93 -4.10 -5.36
C SER A 99 -10.01 -4.66 -6.44
N PRO A 100 -9.36 -5.82 -6.22
CA PRO A 100 -8.49 -6.44 -7.23
C PRO A 100 -9.27 -6.94 -8.46
N ASN A 101 -10.59 -7.12 -8.35
CA ASN A 101 -11.43 -7.55 -9.47
C ASN A 101 -11.67 -6.43 -10.48
N GLU A 102 -11.74 -5.18 -10.00
CA GLU A 102 -12.07 -4.02 -10.81
C GLU A 102 -10.85 -3.09 -11.04
N GLY A 103 -9.77 -3.29 -10.28
CA GLY A 103 -8.57 -2.45 -10.34
C GLY A 103 -8.81 -1.02 -9.84
N VAL A 104 -9.82 -0.81 -8.99
CA VAL A 104 -10.22 0.50 -8.46
C VAL A 104 -10.50 0.43 -6.97
N CYS A 105 -10.44 1.59 -6.31
CA CYS A 105 -10.87 1.74 -4.92
C CYS A 105 -12.39 1.93 -4.84
N VAL A 106 -13.05 1.12 -4.03
CA VAL A 106 -14.51 1.06 -3.86
C VAL A 106 -14.88 1.21 -2.38
N LEU A 107 -16.17 1.40 -2.09
CA LEU A 107 -16.65 1.40 -0.70
C LEU A 107 -16.52 0.01 -0.08
N GLU A 108 -16.41 -0.07 1.25
CA GLU A 108 -16.31 -1.36 1.96
C GLU A 108 -17.47 -2.32 1.61
N ILE A 109 -18.68 -1.78 1.46
CA ILE A 109 -19.88 -2.57 1.09
C ILE A 109 -19.83 -3.14 -0.33
N GLU A 110 -18.97 -2.60 -1.20
CA GLU A 110 -18.78 -3.01 -2.59
C GLU A 110 -17.53 -3.88 -2.74
N ALA A 111 -16.64 -3.89 -1.74
CA ALA A 111 -15.42 -4.68 -1.75
C ALA A 111 -15.73 -6.18 -1.65
N PRO A 112 -14.91 -7.05 -2.29
CA PRO A 112 -15.03 -8.48 -2.10
C PRO A 112 -14.90 -8.87 -0.62
N PRO A 113 -15.71 -9.82 -0.12
CA PRO A 113 -15.67 -10.23 1.28
C PRO A 113 -14.30 -10.80 1.65
N GLY A 114 -13.78 -10.40 2.81
CA GLY A 114 -12.51 -10.88 3.36
C GLY A 114 -11.25 -10.22 2.80
N ILE A 115 -11.38 -9.07 2.15
CA ILE A 115 -10.23 -8.27 1.71
C ILE A 115 -9.66 -7.40 2.84
N CYS A 116 -10.48 -7.02 3.82
CA CYS A 116 -10.07 -6.11 4.89
C CYS A 116 -10.42 -6.70 6.25
N PHE A 117 -9.53 -7.53 6.79
CA PHE A 117 -9.74 -8.16 8.08
C PHE A 117 -9.21 -7.30 9.25
N ASP A 118 -8.14 -6.50 9.06
CA ASP A 118 -7.46 -5.84 10.19
C ASP A 118 -6.74 -4.51 9.84
N THR A 119 -7.07 -3.84 8.74
CA THR A 119 -6.40 -2.56 8.43
C THR A 119 -6.95 -1.44 9.34
N PRO A 120 -6.13 -0.70 10.10
CA PRO A 120 -6.63 0.38 10.94
C PRO A 120 -7.37 1.43 10.10
N LEU A 121 -8.62 1.72 10.46
CA LEU A 121 -9.35 2.84 9.87
C LEU A 121 -8.60 4.15 10.17
N PRO A 122 -8.49 5.08 9.21
CA PRO A 122 -8.06 6.44 9.52
C PRO A 122 -9.05 7.05 10.53
N PRO A 123 -8.60 7.82 11.53
CA PRO A 123 -9.51 8.48 12.46
C PRO A 123 -10.43 9.43 11.71
N SER A 124 -11.73 9.35 11.98
CA SER A 124 -12.76 10.22 11.41
C SER A 124 -12.41 11.69 11.63
N GLN A 125 -12.36 12.46 10.55
CA GLN A 125 -12.22 13.92 10.63
C GLN A 125 -13.59 14.53 10.94
N ASP A 126 -13.89 14.72 12.23
CA ASP A 126 -14.91 15.67 12.67
C ASP A 126 -14.30 17.08 12.82
#